data_AF-A0A9E2DGA5-F1
#
_entry.id   AF-A0A9E2DGA5-F1
#
_cell.length_a   1.000
_cell.length_b   1.000
_cell.length_c   1.000
_cell.angle_alpha   90.00
_cell.angle_beta   90.00
_cell.angle_gamma   90.00
#
_symmetry.space_group_name_H-M   'P 1'
#
loop_
_entity.id
_entity.type
_entity.pdbx_description
1 polymer ?
#
loop_
_entity_poly.entity_id
_entity_poly.type
_entity_poly.pdbx_seq_one_letter_code
_entity_poly.pdbx_strand_id
1 'polypeptide(L)'
;TILVQSSSITTSLVIPLAGAGILQLRQIFPYTLGANIGTTITALLASLVSGTHAPLAVAFGHLAFNVFGISLIWPIEKIRNIPIQLAEWFAELAIVNRIIPIVYILVVFFLIPLSLIFIVR
;
A
#
# COMPACT_ATOMS: atom_id res chain seq x y z
N THR A 1 -4.09 -9.03 -8.09
CA THR A 1 -3.24 -9.99 -7.36
C THR A 1 -3.81 -11.39 -7.19
N ILE A 2 -5.13 -11.59 -7.05
CA ILE A 2 -5.67 -12.96 -6.90
C ILE A 2 -5.38 -13.81 -8.15
N LEU A 3 -5.62 -13.25 -9.35
CA LEU A 3 -5.34 -13.92 -10.63
C LEU A 3 -3.85 -13.91 -11.01
N VAL A 4 -3.15 -12.81 -10.69
CA VAL A 4 -1.72 -12.62 -10.97
C VAL A 4 -1.04 -12.33 -9.64
N GLN A 5 -0.41 -13.33 -9.03
CA GLN A 5 0.17 -13.32 -7.67
C GLN A 5 1.42 -12.43 -7.55
N SER A 6 1.31 -11.16 -7.95
CA SER A 6 2.37 -10.15 -7.85
C SER A 6 1.75 -8.78 -7.64
N SER A 7 1.94 -8.22 -6.44
CA SER A 7 1.57 -6.84 -6.13
C SER A 7 2.43 -5.88 -6.95
N SER A 8 3.70 -6.18 -7.16
CA SER A 8 4.63 -5.39 -7.98
C SER A 8 4.15 -5.24 -9.43
N ILE A 9 3.64 -6.32 -10.05
CA ILE A 9 3.06 -6.24 -11.41
C ILE A 9 1.79 -5.38 -11.40
N THR A 10 0.95 -5.53 -10.38
CA THR A 10 -0.28 -4.73 -10.25
C THR A 10 0.06 -3.25 -10.16
N THR A 11 1.01 -2.86 -9.32
CA THR A 11 1.43 -1.46 -9.16
C THR A 11 2.17 -0.93 -10.39
N SER A 12 3.03 -1.73 -11.03
CA SER A 12 3.78 -1.30 -12.21
C SER A 12 2.90 -1.08 -13.44
N LEU A 13 1.75 -1.76 -13.52
CA LEU A 13 0.79 -1.60 -14.62
C LEU A 13 -0.09 -0.35 -14.41
N VAL A 14 -0.42 -0.04 -13.16
CA VAL A 14 -1.24 1.14 -12.82
C VAL A 14 -0.55 2.46 -13.16
N ILE A 15 0.76 2.58 -12.93
CA ILE A 15 1.52 3.82 -13.20
C ILE A 15 1.42 4.29 -14.67
N PRO A 16 1.75 3.46 -15.68
CA PRO A 16 1.64 3.88 -17.08
C PRO A 16 0.20 4.10 -17.53
N LEU A 17 -0.78 3.34 -17.01
CA LEU A 17 -2.20 3.59 -17.29
C LEU A 17 -2.66 4.94 -16.73
N ALA A 18 -2.16 5.33 -15.56
CA ALA A 18 -2.40 6.65 -15.00
C ALA A 18 -1.72 7.75 -15.84
N GLY A 19 -0.48 7.52 -16.28
CA GLY A 19 0.24 8.43 -17.17
C GLY A 19 -0.42 8.60 -18.53
N ALA A 20 -1.11 7.58 -19.04
CA ALA A 20 -1.92 7.63 -20.26
C ALA A 20 -3.33 8.24 -20.05
N GLY A 21 -3.68 8.64 -18.83
CA GLY A 21 -4.99 9.18 -18.49
C GLY A 21 -6.13 8.15 -18.46
N ILE A 22 -5.83 6.85 -18.57
CA ILE A 22 -6.81 5.77 -18.55
C ILE A 22 -7.35 5.53 -17.14
N LEU A 23 -6.49 5.69 -16.13
CA LEU A 23 -6.86 5.57 -14.72
C LEU A 23 -6.63 6.87 -13.96
N GLN A 24 -7.64 7.34 -13.25
CA GLN A 24 -7.55 8.48 -12.34
C GLN A 24 -7.09 8.03 -10.95
N LEU A 25 -6.49 8.94 -10.17
CA LEU A 25 -5.99 8.65 -8.81
C LEU A 25 -7.05 8.02 -7.90
N ARG A 26 -8.30 8.47 -8.00
CA ARG A 26 -9.45 7.91 -7.26
C ARG A 26 -9.75 6.47 -7.64
N GLN A 27 -9.56 6.11 -8.91
CA GLN A 27 -9.72 4.74 -9.38
C GLN A 27 -8.56 3.87 -8.93
N ILE A 28 -7.34 4.42 -8.83
CA ILE A 28 -6.13 3.70 -8.38
C ILE A 28 -6.27 3.19 -6.94
N PHE A 29 -6.90 3.96 -6.06
CA PHE A 29 -7.03 3.62 -4.64
C PHE A 29 -7.56 2.20 -4.37
N PRO A 30 -8.71 1.75 -4.92
CA PRO A 30 -9.16 0.37 -4.77
C PRO A 30 -8.24 -0.69 -5.40
N TYR A 31 -7.52 -0.38 -6.50
CA TYR A 31 -6.51 -1.32 -7.04
C TYR A 31 -5.38 -1.55 -6.04
N THR A 32 -4.92 -0.49 -5.36
CA THR A 32 -3.88 -0.59 -4.32
C THR A 32 -4.37 -1.38 -3.11
N LEU A 33 -5.59 -1.15 -2.63
CA LEU A 33 -6.17 -1.92 -1.53
C LEU A 33 -6.31 -3.41 -1.89
N GLY A 34 -6.78 -3.71 -3.10
CA GLY A 34 -6.86 -5.07 -3.61
C GLY A 34 -5.48 -5.73 -3.77
N ALA A 35 -4.46 -4.98 -4.18
CA ALA A 35 -3.08 -5.46 -4.25
C ALA A 35 -2.58 -5.93 -2.88
N ASN A 36 -2.80 -5.13 -1.84
CA ASN A 36 -2.40 -5.42 -0.46
C ASN A 36 -3.12 -6.66 0.10
N ILE A 37 -4.44 -6.80 -0.11
CA ILE A 37 -5.16 -8.04 0.26
C ILE A 37 -4.54 -9.23 -0.46
N GLY A 38 -4.27 -9.10 -1.76
CA GLY A 38 -3.69 -10.20 -2.54
C GLY A 38 -2.36 -10.69 -2.00
N THR A 39 -1.45 -9.81 -1.56
CA THR A 39 -0.18 -10.22 -0.93
C THR A 39 -0.42 -11.04 0.34
N THR A 40 -1.42 -10.70 1.15
CA THR A 40 -1.77 -11.50 2.35
C THR A 40 -2.37 -12.86 2.00
N ILE A 41 -3.11 -12.96 0.88
CA ILE A 41 -3.59 -14.23 0.35
C ILE A 41 -2.41 -15.09 -0.13
N THR A 42 -1.42 -14.50 -0.83
CA THR A 42 -0.21 -15.23 -1.23
C THR A 42 0.53 -15.79 -0.01
N ALA A 43 0.68 -14.98 1.05
CA ALA A 43 1.30 -15.42 2.30
C ALA A 43 0.50 -16.54 2.97
N LEU A 44 -0.83 -16.46 2.95
CA LEU A 44 -1.70 -17.51 3.47
C LEU A 44 -1.50 -18.83 2.71
N LEU A 45 -1.52 -18.78 1.37
CA LEU A 45 -1.28 -19.96 0.53
C LEU A 45 0.10 -20.57 0.79
N ALA A 46 1.14 -19.74 0.91
CA ALA A 46 2.50 -20.20 1.23
C ALA A 46 2.57 -20.85 2.63
N SER A 47 1.87 -20.29 3.60
CA SER A 47 1.85 -20.81 4.97
C SER A 47 1.20 -22.20 5.10
N LEU A 48 0.24 -22.53 4.22
CA LEU A 48 -0.43 -23.84 4.21
C LEU A 48 0.53 -24.99 3.85
N VAL A 49 1.59 -24.70 3.10
CA VAL A 49 2.61 -25.69 2.73
C VAL A 49 3.66 -25.89 3.84
N SER A 50 3.73 -24.99 4.81
CA SER A 50 4.75 -25.02 5.87
C SER A 50 4.57 -26.16 6.89
N GLY A 51 3.40 -26.81 6.94
CA GLY A 51 3.13 -27.93 7.85
C GLY A 51 3.09 -27.60 9.35
N THR A 52 3.21 -26.32 9.73
CA THR A 52 3.19 -25.84 11.12
C THR A 52 2.14 -24.76 11.32
N HIS A 53 1.61 -24.62 12.54
CA HIS A 53 0.54 -23.67 12.84
C HIS A 53 1.01 -22.21 12.94
N ALA A 54 2.27 -21.96 13.29
CA ALA A 54 2.76 -20.61 13.54
C ALA A 54 2.73 -19.72 12.27
N PRO A 55 3.25 -20.13 11.10
CA PRO A 55 3.17 -19.33 9.88
C PRO A 55 1.73 -19.10 9.41
N LEU A 56 0.86 -20.10 9.60
CA LEU A 56 -0.56 -20.01 9.27
C LEU A 56 -1.27 -18.95 10.12
N ALA A 57 -1.03 -18.95 11.43
CA ALA A 57 -1.60 -17.98 12.34
C ALA A 57 -1.16 -16.54 11.99
N VAL A 58 0.12 -16.36 11.67
CA VAL A 58 0.66 -15.05 11.24
C VAL A 58 0.02 -14.60 9.94
N ALA A 59 0.01 -15.45 8.91
CA ALA A 59 -0.57 -15.11 7.61
C ALA A 59 -2.07 -14.80 7.71
N PHE A 60 -2.81 -15.58 8.50
CA PHE A 60 -4.22 -15.31 8.79
C PHE A 60 -4.42 -13.99 9.52
N GLY A 61 -3.59 -13.68 10.51
CA GLY A 61 -3.60 -12.40 11.22
C GLY A 61 -3.42 -11.21 10.27
N HIS A 62 -2.46 -11.31 9.33
CA HIS A 62 -2.25 -10.27 8.32
C HIS A 62 -3.46 -10.11 7.38
N LEU A 63 -4.03 -11.21 6.89
CA LEU A 63 -5.22 -11.17 6.04
C LEU A 63 -6.41 -10.55 6.77
N ALA A 64 -6.69 -11.02 7.99
CA ALA A 64 -7.79 -10.55 8.82
C ALA A 64 -7.65 -9.06 9.13
N PHE A 65 -6.46 -8.59 9.49
CA PHE A 65 -6.20 -7.17 9.74
C PHE A 65 -6.46 -6.31 8.50
N ASN A 66 -5.99 -6.73 7.33
CA ASN A 66 -6.19 -5.97 6.09
C ASN A 66 -7.66 -5.93 5.67
N VAL A 67 -8.34 -7.07 5.70
CA VAL A 67 -9.77 -7.15 5.37
C VAL A 67 -10.59 -6.32 6.35
N PHE A 68 -10.36 -6.47 7.65
CA PHE A 68 -11.07 -5.71 8.68
C PHE A 68 -10.84 -4.20 8.54
N GLY A 69 -9.60 -3.76 8.36
CA GLY A 69 -9.27 -2.35 8.17
C GLY A 69 -9.97 -1.75 6.96
N ILE A 70 -9.99 -2.47 5.83
CA ILE A 70 -10.70 -2.05 4.62
C ILE A 70 -12.21 -2.03 4.87
N SER A 71 -12.77 -3.06 5.51
CA SER A 71 -14.20 -3.11 5.85
C SER A 71 -14.63 -1.99 6.80
N LEU A 72 -13.74 -1.49 7.66
CA LEU A 72 -14.00 -0.35 8.54
C LEU A 72 -13.93 0.99 7.79
N ILE A 73 -12.89 1.17 6.96
CA ILE A 73 -12.60 2.43 6.28
C ILE A 73 -13.49 2.65 5.05
N TRP A 74 -13.74 1.60 4.26
CA TRP A 74 -14.38 1.70 2.96
C TRP A 74 -15.83 2.22 2.99
N PRO A 75 -16.71 1.80 3.93
CA PRO A 75 -18.08 2.30 4.00
C PRO A 75 -18.17 3.77 4.39
N ILE A 76 -17.18 4.28 5.13
CA ILE A 76 -17.18 5.64 5.65
C ILE A 76 -16.52 6.56 4.64
N GLU A 77 -17.33 7.21 3.80
CA GLU A 77 -16.84 8.07 2.71
C GLU A 77 -15.83 9.13 3.17
N LYS A 78 -16.06 9.76 4.33
CA LYS A 78 -15.13 10.76 4.89
C LYS A 78 -13.74 10.17 5.13
N ILE A 79 -13.66 8.97 5.71
CA ILE A 79 -12.37 8.33 6.03
C ILE A 79 -11.70 7.83 4.75
N ARG A 80 -12.47 7.23 3.84
CA ARG A 80 -11.98 6.80 2.52
C ARG A 80 -11.37 7.94 1.70
N ASN A 81 -11.91 9.15 1.82
CA ASN A 81 -11.42 10.31 1.08
C ASN A 81 -10.14 10.92 1.68
N ILE A 82 -9.82 10.68 2.96
CA ILE A 82 -8.61 11.25 3.60
C ILE A 82 -7.33 10.83 2.85
N PRO A 83 -7.05 9.52 2.61
CA PRO A 83 -5.84 9.12 1.87
C PRO A 83 -5.78 9.69 0.46
N ILE A 84 -6.93 9.78 -0.21
CA ILE A 84 -7.03 10.31 -1.58
C ILE A 84 -6.68 11.79 -1.59
N GLN A 85 -7.28 12.59 -0.70
CA GLN A 85 -7.01 14.02 -0.59
C GLN A 85 -5.56 14.33 -0.22
N LEU A 86 -4.97 13.53 0.69
CA LEU A 86 -3.55 13.66 1.04
C LEU A 86 -2.65 13.35 -0.16
N ALA A 87 -3.02 12.36 -0.98
CA ALA A 87 -2.28 12.02 -2.20
C ALA A 87 -2.43 13.11 -3.28
N GLU A 88 -3.64 13.67 -3.47
CA GLU A 88 -3.90 14.79 -4.38
C GLU A 88 -3.07 16.01 -3.96
N TRP A 89 -3.12 16.39 -2.68
CA TRP A 89 -2.34 17.49 -2.12
C TRP A 89 -0.83 17.29 -2.29
N PHE A 90 -0.32 16.10 -2.00
CA PHE A 90 1.10 15.80 -2.18
C PHE A 90 1.51 15.87 -3.66
N ALA A 91 0.63 15.42 -4.57
CA ALA A 91 0.88 15.51 -6.01
C ALA A 91 0.93 16.98 -6.48
N GLU A 92 0.06 17.85 -5.97
CA GLU A 92 0.11 19.30 -6.26
C GLU A 92 1.44 19.92 -5.82
N LEU A 93 1.92 19.58 -4.61
CA LEU A 93 3.23 20.02 -4.14
C LEU A 93 4.38 19.51 -5.02
N ALA A 94 4.29 18.27 -5.49
CA ALA A 94 5.26 17.67 -6.39
C ALA A 94 5.33 18.38 -7.75
N ILE A 95 4.20 18.88 -8.25
CA ILE A 95 4.11 19.66 -9.50
C ILE A 95 4.76 21.03 -9.31
N VAL A 96 4.51 21.70 -8.18
CA VAL A 96 5.08 23.02 -7.88
C VAL A 96 6.59 22.96 -7.72
N ASN A 97 7.09 21.95 -7.00
CA ASN A 97 8.53 21.79 -6.78
C ASN A 97 8.95 20.32 -6.74
N ARG A 98 9.70 19.92 -7.77
CA ARG A 98 10.22 18.55 -7.94
C ARG A 98 11.19 18.10 -6.84
N ILE A 99 11.73 19.02 -6.04
CA ILE A 99 12.59 18.71 -4.90
C ILE A 99 11.76 18.18 -3.71
N ILE A 100 10.50 18.60 -3.56
CA ILE A 100 9.65 18.20 -2.43
C ILE A 100 9.53 16.68 -2.30
N PRO A 101 9.18 15.92 -3.38
CA PRO A 101 9.12 14.46 -3.29
C PRO A 101 10.46 13.81 -2.96
N ILE A 102 11.57 14.34 -3.46
CA ILE A 102 12.92 13.81 -3.20
C ILE A 102 13.25 13.97 -1.72
N VAL A 103 13.04 15.17 -1.17
CA VAL A 103 13.24 15.44 0.27
C VAL A 103 12.32 14.58 1.12
N TYR A 104 11.04 14.46 0.74
CA TYR A 104 10.08 13.60 1.44
C TYR A 104 10.59 12.15 1.50
N ILE A 105 11.04 11.60 0.38
CA ILE A 105 11.58 10.23 0.32
C ILE A 105 12.81 10.10 1.22
N LEU A 106 13.79 11.01 1.09
CA LEU A 106 15.03 10.97 1.89
C LEU A 106 14.74 11.08 3.40
N VAL A 107 13.81 11.94 3.79
CA VAL A 107 13.48 12.14 5.19
C VAL A 107 12.70 10.94 5.75
N VAL A 108 11.60 10.56 5.10
CA VAL A 108 10.64 9.59 5.65
C VAL A 108 11.17 8.16 5.56
N PHE A 109 11.84 7.78 4.46
CA PHE A 109 12.29 6.41 4.25
C PHE A 109 13.73 6.15 4.70
N PHE A 110 14.54 7.19 4.91
CA PHE A 110 15.95 7.02 5.30
C PHE A 110 16.28 7.71 6.62
N LEU A 111 16.17 9.04 6.69
CA LEU A 111 16.63 9.79 7.88
C LEU A 111 15.84 9.44 9.15
N ILE A 112 14.51 9.37 9.08
CA ILE A 112 13.67 9.02 10.22
C ILE A 112 14.00 7.60 10.72
N PRO A 113 13.93 6.53 9.90
CA PRO A 113 14.31 5.19 10.35
C PRO A 113 15.74 5.11 10.89
N LEU A 114 16.70 5.75 10.23
CA LEU A 114 18.10 5.75 10.65
C LEU A 114 18.29 6.42 12.01
N SER A 115 17.67 7.58 12.21
CA SER A 115 17.72 8.28 13.50
C SER A 115 17.08 7.47 14.62
N LEU A 116 15.93 6.82 14.38
CA LEU A 116 15.28 5.95 15.35
C LEU A 116 16.18 4.77 15.74
N ILE A 117 16.88 4.15 14.77
CA ILE A 117 17.83 3.06 15.05
C ILE A 117 18.95 3.54 15.96
N PHE A 118 19.48 4.74 15.75
CA PHE A 118 20.54 5.29 16.60
C PHE A 118 20.07 5.72 17.99
N ILE A 119 18.80 6.09 18.16
CA ILE A 119 18.23 6.49 19.46
C ILE A 119 17.87 5.27 20.31
N VAL A 120 17.39 4.19 19.68
CA VAL A 120 16.92 2.97 20.38
C VAL A 120 18.07 2.01 20.70
N ARG A 121 19.27 2.25 20.16
CA ARG A 121 20.46 1.43 20.37
C ARG A 121 21.39 2.07 21.41
#